data_AF-A0A2V9SBR8-F1
#
_entry.id   AF-A0A2V9SBR8-F1
#
_cell.length_a   1.000
_cell.length_b   1.000
_cell.length_c   1.000
_cell.angle_alpha   90.00
_cell.angle_beta   90.00
_cell.angle_gamma   90.00
#
_symmetry.space_group_name_H-M   'P 1'
#
loop_
_entity.id
_entity.type
_entity.pdbx_description
1 polymer ?
#
loop_
_entity_poly.entity_id
_entity_poly.type
_entity_poly.pdbx_seq_one_letter_code
_entity_poly.pdbx_strand_id
1 'polypeptide(L)' 'MFRGNHPTRVDEKGRLKVPAEFKRVIDEKYGTQFYITSLDGKVAQVYPFEEWERIEQKLAGLSTFNP' A
#
# COMPACT_ATOMS: atom_id res chain seq x y z
N MET A 1 -5.40 -8.12 10.25
CA MET A 1 -5.03 -6.71 10.46
C MET A 1 -3.55 -6.55 10.14
N PHE A 2 -3.10 -5.47 9.50
CA PHE A 2 -1.67 -5.19 9.31
C PHE A 2 -1.09 -4.61 10.61
N ARG A 3 -0.44 -5.46 11.43
CA ARG A 3 0.30 -5.04 12.64
C ARG A 3 1.60 -5.82 12.70
N GLY A 4 2.64 -5.18 13.25
CA GLY A 4 3.97 -5.78 13.41
C GLY A 4 4.97 -5.37 12.33
N ASN A 5 6.21 -5.79 12.51
CA ASN A 5 7.30 -5.61 11.56
C ASN A 5 7.77 -7.00 11.12
N HIS A 6 7.67 -7.28 9.81
CA HIS A 6 8.05 -8.56 9.22
C HIS A 6 9.09 -8.30 8.13
N PRO A 7 10.39 -8.31 8.47
CA PRO A 7 11.43 -8.12 7.48
C PRO A 7 11.36 -9.23 6.44
N THR A 8 11.43 -8.84 5.18
CA THR A 8 11.42 -9.73 4.02
C THR A 8 12.47 -9.27 3.03
N ARG A 9 12.82 -10.13 2.08
CA ARG A 9 13.80 -9.81 1.04
C ARG A 9 13.09 -9.44 -0.26
N VAL A 10 13.68 -8.48 -0.94
CA VAL A 10 13.40 -8.18 -2.34
C VAL A 10 14.39 -9.00 -3.17
N ASP A 11 13.90 -9.66 -4.21
CA ASP A 11 14.78 -10.42 -5.12
C ASP A 11 15.43 -9.51 -6.17
N GLU A 12 16.34 -10.08 -6.97
CA GLU A 12 17.08 -9.36 -8.02
C GLU A 12 16.18 -8.75 -9.10
N LYS A 13 14.92 -9.19 -9.20
CA LYS A 13 13.93 -8.68 -10.14
C LYS A 13 13.01 -7.63 -9.52
N GLY A 14 13.30 -7.20 -8.30
CA GLY A 14 12.48 -6.22 -7.57
C GLY A 14 11.19 -6.79 -6.99
N ARG A 15 11.02 -8.12 -6.92
CA ARG A 15 9.80 -8.73 -6.36
C ARG A 15 9.93 -8.82 -4.85
N LEU A 16 8.94 -8.28 -4.16
CA LEU A 16 8.82 -8.36 -2.70
C LEU A 16 8.01 -9.60 -2.31
N LYS A 17 8.58 -10.49 -1.50
CA LYS A 17 7.79 -11.57 -0.90
C LYS A 17 6.95 -11.02 0.25
N VAL A 18 5.63 -10.99 0.07
CA VAL A 18 4.70 -10.54 1.11
C VAL A 18 4.72 -11.54 2.29
N PRO A 19 4.97 -11.07 3.53
CA PRO A 19 4.87 -11.90 4.73
C PRO A 19 3.52 -12.59 4.87
N ALA A 20 3.50 -13.84 5.35
CA ALA A 20 2.29 -14.67 5.38
C ALA A 20 1.13 -14.04 6.17
N GLU A 21 1.44 -13.34 7.27
CA GLU A 21 0.42 -12.64 8.07
C GLU A 21 -0.26 -11.52 7.29
N PHE A 22 0.51 -10.74 6.54
CA PHE A 22 -0.03 -9.69 5.69
C PHE A 22 -0.79 -10.26 4.50
N LYS A 23 -0.27 -11.34 3.91
CA LYS A 23 -0.95 -12.04 2.80
C LYS A 23 -2.33 -12.54 3.22
N ARG A 24 -2.49 -13.14 4.41
CA ARG A 24 -3.81 -13.57 4.92
C ARG A 24 -4.81 -12.42 4.95
N VAL A 25 -4.39 -11.25 5.43
CA VAL A 25 -5.26 -10.07 5.53
C VAL A 25 -5.63 -9.52 4.16
N ILE A 26 -4.70 -9.56 3.21
CA ILE A 26 -4.95 -9.21 1.81
C ILE A 26 -5.99 -10.16 1.24
N ASP A 27 -5.73 -11.47 1.27
CA ASP A 27 -6.58 -12.48 0.64
C ASP A 27 -8.01 -12.50 1.24
N GLU A 28 -8.16 -12.19 2.53
CA GLU A 28 -9.46 -12.14 3.21
C GLU A 28 -10.27 -10.88 2.91
N LYS A 29 -9.62 -9.74 2.66
CA LYS A 29 -10.28 -8.41 2.69
C LYS A 29 -10.15 -7.61 1.42
N TYR A 30 -9.23 -7.97 0.54
CA TYR A 30 -8.83 -7.17 -0.62
C TYR A 30 -8.60 -8.07 -1.84
N GLY A 31 -8.57 -7.44 -3.02
CA GLY A 31 -8.26 -8.12 -4.28
C GLY A 31 -6.77 -8.26 -4.56
N THR A 32 -6.46 -8.67 -5.80
CA THR A 32 -5.09 -8.80 -6.31
C THR A 32 -4.52 -7.51 -6.89
N GLN A 33 -5.25 -6.40 -6.80
CA GLN A 33 -4.85 -5.10 -7.33
C GLN A 33 -4.28 -4.22 -6.21
N PHE A 34 -3.13 -3.61 -6.49
CA PHE A 34 -2.41 -2.77 -5.56
C PHE A 34 -1.97 -1.49 -6.24
N TYR A 35 -1.87 -0.44 -5.44
CA TYR A 35 -1.24 0.81 -5.81
C TYR A 35 0.10 0.94 -5.08
N ILE A 36 1.14 1.32 -5.83
CA ILE A 36 2.49 1.50 -5.30
C ILE A 36 2.89 2.95 -5.56
N THR A 37 3.29 3.65 -4.50
CA THR A 37 3.75 5.04 -4.58
C THR A 37 4.91 5.29 -3.63
N SER A 38 5.54 6.46 -3.73
CA SER A 38 6.55 6.94 -2.79
C SER A 38 6.39 8.45 -2.62
N LEU A 39 6.45 8.93 -1.38
CA LEU A 39 6.32 10.35 -1.08
C LEU A 39 7.67 11.09 -1.16
N ASP A 40 8.76 10.42 -0.82
CA ASP A 40 10.11 11.00 -0.71
C ASP A 40 11.14 10.31 -1.62
N GLY A 41 10.73 9.28 -2.37
CA GLY A 41 11.59 8.47 -3.21
C GLY A 41 12.50 7.50 -2.46
N LYS A 42 12.43 7.45 -1.12
CA LYS A 42 13.26 6.57 -0.28
C LYS A 42 12.51 5.32 0.15
N VAL A 43 11.21 5.44 0.37
CA VAL A 43 10.37 4.34 0.82
C VAL A 43 9.21 4.13 -0.14
N ALA A 44 9.04 2.90 -0.61
CA ALA A 44 7.85 2.49 -1.34
C ALA A 44 6.72 2.20 -0.36
N GLN A 45 5.56 2.78 -0.61
CA GLN A 45 4.30 2.51 0.08
C GLN A 45 3.41 1.70 -0.84
N VAL A 46 2.84 0.62 -0.31
CA VAL A 46 1.97 -0.29 -1.06
C VAL A 46 0.60 -0.32 -0.39
N TYR A 47 -0.43 -0.04 -1.16
CA TYR A 47 -1.82 -0.01 -0.70
C TYR A 47 -2.66 -1.00 -1.51
N PRO A 48 -3.59 -1.74 -0.88
CA PRO A 48 -4.67 -2.36 -1.62
C PRO A 48 -5.43 -1.29 -2.42
N PHE A 49 -5.81 -1.59 -3.66
CA PHE A 49 -6.35 -0.58 -4.57
C PHE A 49 -7.59 0.14 -4.01
N GLU A 50 -8.54 -0.60 -3.45
CA GLU A 50 -9.77 -0.04 -2.84
C GLU A 50 -9.46 0.97 -1.72
N GLU A 51 -8.39 0.74 -0.96
CA GLU A 51 -8.02 1.61 0.15
C GLU A 51 -7.30 2.87 -0.34
N TRP A 52 -6.57 2.76 -1.45
CA TRP A 52 -6.02 3.91 -2.15
C TRP A 52 -7.15 4.78 -2.75
N GLU A 53 -8.17 4.19 -3.37
CA GLU A 53 -9.32 4.95 -3.89
C GLU A 53 -10.00 5.77 -2.78
N ARG A 54 -10.13 5.22 -1.57
CA ARG A 54 -10.67 5.95 -0.42
C ARG A 54 -9.78 7.09 0.03
N ILE A 55 -8.45 6.93 -0.07
CA ILE A 55 -7.49 7.99 0.21
C ILE A 55 -7.62 9.10 -0.84
N GLU A 56 -7.67 8.75 -2.13
CA GLU A 56 -7.88 9.71 -3.22
C GLU A 56 -9.17 10.49 -3.06
N GLN A 57 -10.28 9.82 -2.74
CA GLN A 57 -11.56 10.50 -2.50
C GLN A 57 -11.48 11.49 -1.33
N LYS A 58 -10.81 11.12 -0.23
CA LYS A 58 -10.59 12.02 0.90
C LYS A 58 -9.72 13.22 0.51
N LEU A 59 -8.67 12.99 -0.28
CA LEU A 59 -7.79 14.05 -0.76
C LEU A 59 -8.50 14.98 -1.75
N ALA A 60 -9.33 14.45 -2.65
CA ALA A 60 -10.14 15.24 -3.56
C ALA A 60 -11.19 16.10 -2.83
N GLY A 61 -11.71 15.61 -1.70
CA GLY A 61 -12.63 16.35 -0.83
C GLY A 61 -11.95 17.40 0.04
N LEU A 62 -10.62 17.31 0.22
CA LEU A 62 -9.82 18.35 0.88
C LEU A 62 -9.55 19.44 -0.17
N SER A 63 -10.43 20.45 -0.22
CA SER A 63 -10.30 21.64 -1.07
C SER A 63 -8.84 22.13 -1.17
N THR A 64 -8.26 22.09 -2.36
CA THR A 64 -6.93 22.64 -2.71
C THR A 64 -6.91 24.18 -2.74
N PHE A 65 -7.68 24.85 -1.87
CA PHE A 65 -7.59 26.29 -1.70
C PHE A 65 -6.67 26.61 -0.51
N ASN A 66 -5.37 26.63 -0.79
CA ASN A 66 -4.48 27.57 -0.12
C ASN A 66 -3.45 28.07 -1.16
N PRO A 67 -3.62 29.27 -1.72
CA PRO A 67 -2.67 29.86 -2.68
C PRO A 67 -1.30 30.17 -2.06
#